data_AF-A0A534Z3Y6-F1
#
_entry.id   AF-A0A534Z3Y6-F1
#
_cell.length_a   1.000
_cell.length_b   1.000
_cell.length_c   1.000
_cell.angle_alpha   90.00
_cell.angle_beta   90.00
_cell.angle_gamma   90.00
#
_symmetry.space_group_name_H-M   'P 1'
#
loop_
_entity.id
_entity.type
_entity.pdbx_description
1 polymer ?
#
loop_
_entity_poly.entity_id
_entity_poly.type
_entity_poly.pdbx_seq_one_letter_code
_entity_poly.pdbx_strand_id
1 'polypeptide(L)'
;MVEAFSQKGVTARLLGGVAVHMQAPAGGPLLPRLINDIDITTRRGARTMLIDVLVAVGYKPDRMFNTLHGARRLLFYDEANARKLDVFVGDFSMCHHGARPARHL
;
A
#
# COMPACT_ATOMS: atom_id res chain seq x y z
N MET A 1 -1.36 -1.33 -11.78
CA MET A 1 -1.89 -0.85 -10.47
C MET A 1 -2.02 0.66 -10.41
N VAL A 2 -0.92 1.43 -10.50
CA VAL A 2 -0.94 2.90 -10.34
C VAL A 2 -1.91 3.58 -11.31
N GLU A 3 -1.86 3.22 -12.60
CA GLU A 3 -2.79 3.76 -13.60
C GLU A 3 -4.26 3.46 -13.27
N ALA A 4 -4.57 2.24 -12.81
CA ALA A 4 -5.92 1.87 -12.42
C ALA A 4 -6.41 2.64 -11.18
N PHE A 5 -5.52 2.95 -10.23
CA PHE A 5 -5.84 3.84 -9.11
C PHE A 5 -6.17 5.25 -9.59
N SER A 6 -5.35 5.82 -10.48
CA SER A 6 -5.59 7.14 -11.06
C SER A 6 -6.91 7.21 -11.82
N GLN A 7 -7.19 6.22 -12.69
CA GLN A 7 -8.44 6.14 -13.46
C GLN A 7 -9.69 6.06 -12.59
N LYS A 8 -9.58 5.46 -11.40
CA LYS A 8 -10.71 5.26 -10.48
C LYS A 8 -10.75 6.31 -9.37
N GLY A 9 -9.83 7.27 -9.35
CA GLY A 9 -9.78 8.32 -8.32
C GLY A 9 -9.33 7.81 -6.95
N VAL A 10 -8.67 6.64 -6.88
CA VAL A 10 -8.14 6.08 -5.64
C VAL A 10 -6.78 6.72 -5.35
N THR A 11 -6.69 7.48 -4.26
CA THR A 11 -5.39 7.95 -3.79
C THR A 11 -4.74 6.90 -2.89
N ALA A 12 -3.56 6.43 -3.28
CA ALA A 12 -2.67 5.63 -2.45
C ALA A 12 -1.27 6.27 -2.40
N ARG A 13 -0.54 6.05 -1.31
CA ARG A 13 0.86 6.49 -1.16
C ARG A 13 1.75 5.30 -0.86
N LEU A 14 2.88 5.20 -1.55
CA LEU A 14 3.90 4.19 -1.25
C LEU A 14 4.56 4.46 0.10
N LEU A 15 4.88 3.38 0.80
CA LEU A 15 5.63 3.37 2.06
C LEU A 15 6.77 2.35 1.98
N GLY A 16 7.52 2.23 3.07
CA GLY A 16 8.48 1.14 3.26
C GLY A 16 9.63 1.14 2.27
N GLY A 17 10.18 -0.06 2.02
CA GLY A 17 11.38 -0.25 1.21
C GLY A 17 11.23 0.23 -0.23
N VAL A 18 10.06 0.04 -0.84
CA VAL A 18 9.78 0.50 -2.21
C VAL A 18 9.85 2.03 -2.28
N ALA A 19 9.21 2.73 -1.34
CA ALA A 19 9.23 4.19 -1.31
C ALA A 19 10.65 4.73 -1.15
N VAL A 20 11.46 4.12 -0.28
CA VAL A 20 12.87 4.49 -0.08
C VAL A 20 13.68 4.24 -1.34
N HIS A 21 13.53 3.08 -1.96
CA HIS A 21 14.26 2.73 -3.17
C HIS A 21 13.94 3.68 -4.33
N MET A 22 12.66 4.03 -4.53
CA MET A 22 12.23 4.96 -5.58
C MET A 22 12.69 6.41 -5.35
N GLN A 23 12.95 6.80 -4.11
CA GLN A 23 13.43 8.14 -3.75
C GLN A 23 14.96 8.22 -3.64
N ALA A 24 15.65 7.08 -3.75
CA ALA A 24 17.09 7.02 -3.64
C ALA A 24 17.77 7.70 -4.84
N PRO A 25 18.98 8.27 -4.66
CA PRO A 25 19.77 8.77 -5.77
C PRO A 25 20.18 7.64 -6.73
N ALA A 26 20.79 7.98 -7.87
CA ALA A 26 21.20 7.00 -8.90
C ALA A 26 22.10 5.86 -8.38
N GLY A 27 22.85 6.08 -7.29
CA GLY A 27 23.66 5.06 -6.61
C GLY A 27 22.86 4.09 -5.72
N GLY A 28 21.54 4.25 -5.62
CA GLY A 28 20.67 3.46 -4.76
C GLY A 28 20.63 3.94 -3.30
N PRO A 29 19.82 3.27 -2.46
CA PRO A 29 19.71 3.61 -1.04
C PRO A 29 20.99 3.24 -0.29
N LEU A 30 21.34 4.05 0.72
CA LEU A 30 22.51 3.81 1.58
C LEU A 30 22.49 2.43 2.26
N LEU A 31 21.30 1.91 2.54
CA LEU A 31 21.08 0.58 3.12
C LEU A 31 20.29 -0.27 2.12
N PRO A 32 20.96 -0.92 1.16
CA PRO A 32 20.30 -1.75 0.16
C PRO A 32 19.71 -2.99 0.83
N ARG A 33 18.48 -3.32 0.46
CA ARG A 33 17.78 -4.53 0.91
C ARG A 33 16.93 -5.08 -0.21
N LEU A 34 16.70 -6.39 -0.18
CA LEU A 34 15.70 -7.00 -1.04
C LEU A 34 14.31 -6.44 -0.67
N ILE A 35 13.56 -6.08 -1.70
CA ILE A 35 12.16 -5.68 -1.58
C ILE A 35 11.32 -6.95 -1.60
N ASN A 36 10.75 -7.31 -0.46
CA ASN A 36 9.96 -8.53 -0.30
C ASN A 36 8.45 -8.28 -0.42
N ASP A 37 8.03 -7.05 -0.15
CA ASP A 37 6.65 -6.61 -0.15
C ASP A 37 6.52 -5.16 -0.65
N ILE A 38 5.31 -4.84 -1.09
CA ILE A 38 4.89 -3.50 -1.45
C ILE A 38 3.99 -3.00 -0.33
N ASP A 39 4.34 -1.87 0.28
CA ASP A 39 3.51 -1.21 1.27
C ASP A 39 2.86 0.04 0.67
N ILE A 40 1.54 0.17 0.81
CA ILE A 40 0.82 1.40 0.48
C ILE A 40 -0.08 1.84 1.63
N THR A 41 -0.41 3.11 1.69
CA THR A 41 -1.46 3.66 2.54
C THR A 41 -2.55 4.33 1.73
N THR A 42 -3.80 4.23 2.19
CA THR A 42 -4.95 4.93 1.65
C THR A 42 -5.83 5.54 2.75
N ARG A 43 -6.75 6.42 2.39
CA ARG A 43 -7.73 7.00 3.32
C ARG A 43 -8.84 6.01 3.64
N ARG A 44 -9.38 6.04 4.87
CA ARG A 44 -10.50 5.16 5.31
C ARG A 44 -11.66 5.10 4.31
N GLY A 45 -12.08 6.24 3.77
CA GLY A 45 -13.19 6.32 2.81
C GLY A 45 -12.91 5.72 1.42
N ALA A 46 -11.65 5.48 1.06
CA ALA A 46 -11.27 4.91 -0.23
C ALA A 46 -11.14 3.38 -0.19
N ARG A 47 -11.35 2.75 0.97
CA ARG A 47 -11.11 1.31 1.19
C ARG A 47 -11.83 0.42 0.20
N THR A 48 -13.16 0.56 0.07
CA THR A 48 -13.97 -0.30 -0.80
C THR A 48 -13.51 -0.18 -2.26
N MET A 49 -13.39 1.05 -2.75
CA MET A 49 -12.93 1.30 -4.11
C MET A 49 -11.51 0.77 -4.37
N LEU A 50 -10.60 0.89 -3.40
CA LEU A 50 -9.26 0.31 -3.51
C LEU A 50 -9.30 -1.22 -3.63
N ILE A 51 -10.13 -1.89 -2.83
CA ILE A 51 -10.31 -3.36 -2.91
C ILE A 51 -10.79 -3.73 -4.32
N ASP A 52 -11.82 -3.06 -4.82
CA ASP A 52 -12.40 -3.33 -6.14
C ASP A 52 -11.36 -3.15 -7.26
N VAL A 53 -10.55 -2.09 -7.19
CA VAL A 53 -9.49 -1.86 -8.18
C VAL A 53 -8.41 -2.92 -8.10
N LEU A 54 -7.96 -3.29 -6.90
CA LEU A 54 -6.93 -4.32 -6.72
C LEU A 54 -7.39 -5.67 -7.28
N VAL A 55 -8.62 -6.07 -6.97
CA VAL A 55 -9.21 -7.31 -7.52
C VAL A 55 -9.30 -7.22 -9.04
N ALA A 56 -9.75 -6.09 -9.59
CA ALA A 56 -9.87 -5.91 -11.04
C ALA A 56 -8.53 -5.98 -11.78
N VAL A 57 -7.42 -5.61 -11.14
CA VAL A 57 -6.07 -5.73 -11.72
C VAL A 57 -5.35 -7.02 -11.34
N GLY A 58 -6.07 -8.00 -10.77
CA GLY A 58 -5.58 -9.37 -10.55
C GLY A 58 -4.99 -9.67 -9.17
N TYR A 59 -5.02 -8.73 -8.22
CA TYR A 59 -4.61 -9.01 -6.85
C TYR A 59 -5.67 -9.82 -6.11
N LYS A 60 -5.25 -10.89 -5.45
CA LYS A 60 -6.11 -11.73 -4.61
C LYS A 60 -6.08 -11.26 -3.16
N PRO A 61 -7.24 -10.95 -2.54
CA PRO A 61 -7.28 -10.59 -1.14
C PRO A 61 -7.08 -11.80 -0.24
N ASP A 62 -6.31 -11.63 0.84
CA ASP A 62 -6.34 -12.58 1.95
C ASP A 62 -7.67 -12.44 2.71
N ARG A 63 -8.60 -13.37 2.49
CA ARG A 63 -9.96 -13.27 3.03
C ARG A 63 -9.99 -13.28 4.55
N MET A 64 -9.22 -14.16 5.19
CA MET A 64 -9.24 -14.29 6.65
C MET A 64 -8.59 -13.07 7.29
N PHE A 65 -7.41 -12.68 6.83
CA PHE A 65 -6.71 -11.51 7.35
C PHE A 65 -7.53 -10.23 7.17
N ASN A 66 -8.11 -10.02 5.99
CA ASN A 66 -8.88 -8.82 5.69
C ASN A 66 -10.20 -8.76 6.47
N THR A 67 -10.77 -9.92 6.81
CA THR A 67 -11.95 -9.97 7.69
C THR A 67 -11.60 -9.52 9.11
N LEU A 68 -10.45 -9.98 9.64
CA LEU A 68 -10.03 -9.67 11.00
C LEU A 68 -9.43 -8.27 11.16
N HIS A 69 -8.72 -7.78 10.14
CA HIS A 69 -7.90 -6.57 10.24
C HIS A 69 -8.30 -5.44 9.29
N GLY A 70 -9.24 -5.68 8.37
CA GLY A 70 -9.53 -4.82 7.22
C GLY A 70 -9.94 -3.39 7.53
N ALA A 71 -10.34 -3.09 8.76
CA ALA A 71 -10.58 -1.71 9.21
C ALA A 71 -9.30 -0.85 9.23
N ARG A 72 -8.13 -1.48 9.36
CA ARG A 72 -6.81 -0.80 9.50
C ARG A 72 -5.76 -1.33 8.54
N ARG A 73 -5.81 -2.61 8.17
CA ARG A 73 -4.83 -3.23 7.29
C ARG A 73 -5.49 -4.27 6.40
N LEU A 74 -5.16 -4.24 5.12
CA LEU A 74 -5.52 -5.26 4.15
C LEU A 74 -4.25 -5.89 3.59
N LEU A 75 -4.38 -7.15 3.19
CA LEU A 75 -3.33 -7.97 2.61
C LEU A 75 -3.83 -8.54 1.29
N PHE A 76 -2.97 -8.43 0.28
CA PHE A 76 -3.21 -8.91 -1.07
C PHE A 76 -1.99 -9.60 -1.66
N TYR A 77 -2.23 -10.47 -2.62
CA TYR A 77 -1.21 -11.23 -3.33
C TYR A 77 -1.40 -11.12 -4.84
N ASP A 78 -0.32 -10.80 -5.55
CA ASP A 78 -0.18 -10.99 -6.99
C ASP A 78 0.68 -12.22 -7.20
N GLU A 79 0.03 -13.37 -7.30
CA GLU A 79 0.67 -14.69 -7.41
C GLU A 79 1.49 -14.82 -8.70
N ALA A 80 1.02 -14.20 -9.80
CA ALA A 80 1.68 -14.27 -11.10
C ALA A 80 3.10 -13.64 -11.06
N ASN A 81 3.29 -12.63 -10.22
CA ASN A 81 4.57 -11.95 -10.05
C ASN A 81 5.23 -12.24 -8.69
N ALA A 82 4.67 -13.14 -7.89
CA ALA A 82 5.10 -13.44 -6.52
C ALA A 82 5.24 -12.19 -5.62
N ARG A 83 4.28 -11.26 -5.72
CA ARG A 83 4.31 -10.00 -4.95
C ARG A 83 3.26 -10.00 -3.84
N LYS A 84 3.71 -9.68 -2.63
CA LYS A 84 2.84 -9.36 -1.50
C LYS A 84 2.58 -7.85 -1.45
N LEU A 85 1.32 -7.45 -1.25
CA LEU A 85 0.90 -6.07 -1.09
C LEU A 85 0.20 -5.88 0.26
N ASP A 86 0.80 -5.05 1.10
CA ASP A 86 0.24 -4.60 2.37
C ASP A 86 -0.37 -3.21 2.20
N VAL A 87 -1.62 -3.06 2.63
CA VAL A 87 -2.39 -1.81 2.50
C VAL A 87 -2.81 -1.32 3.87
N PHE A 88 -2.29 -0.17 4.28
CA PHE A 88 -2.70 0.51 5.50
C PHE A 88 -3.88 1.44 5.23
N VAL A 89 -4.90 1.39 6.08
CA VAL A 89 -6.16 2.12 5.90
C VAL A 89 -6.35 3.16 6.99
N GLY A 90 -6.32 4.43 6.60
CA GLY A 90 -6.48 5.55 7.52
C GLY A 90 -5.18 5.97 8.19
N ASP A 91 -5.16 5.88 9.52
CA ASP A 91 -4.00 6.28 10.30
C ASP A 91 -2.94 5.18 10.23
N PHE A 92 -1.71 5.55 9.90
CA PHE A 92 -0.58 4.62 9.87
C PHE A 92 0.05 4.56 11.26
N SER A 93 -0.26 3.49 12.01
CA SER A 93 0.32 3.22 13.33
C SER A 93 1.28 2.03 13.25
N MET A 94 2.57 2.28 13.50
CA MET A 94 3.54 1.21 13.84
C MET A 94 3.60 1.07 15.38
N CYS A 95 4.72 0.59 15.95
CA CYS A 95 4.96 0.58 17.41
C CYS A 95 4.98 1.98 18.05
N HIS A 96 4.93 3.03 17.23
CA HIS A 96 4.82 4.42 17.62
C HIS A 96 3.68 5.05 16.81
N HIS A 97 2.90 5.93 17.45
CA HIS A 97 1.76 6.57 16.81
C HIS A 97 2.25 7.66 15.85
N GLY A 98 2.17 7.40 14.53
CA GLY A 98 2.52 8.36 13.49
C GLY A 98 1.37 9.34 13.23
N ALA A 99 1.62 10.64 13.41
CA ALA A 99 0.65 11.69 13.09
C ALA A 99 0.46 11.86 11.57
N ARG A 100 -0.72 12.32 11.16
CA ARG A 100 -1.03 12.59 9.74
C ARG A 100 -0.15 13.73 9.19
N PRO A 101 0.37 13.64 7.96
CA PRO A 101 0.94 14.80 7.30
C PRO A 101 -0.18 15.82 7.02
N ALA A 102 0.04 17.07 7.44
CA ALA A 102 -0.86 18.17 7.19
C ALA A 102 -1.04 18.38 5.68
N ARG A 103 -2.28 18.66 5.24
CA ARG A 103 -2.55 19.05 3.86
C ARG A 103 -2.00 20.47 3.66
N HIS A 104 -0.98 20.63 2.84
CA HIS A 104 -0.69 21.95 2.26
C HIS A 104 -1.79 22.26 1.23
N LEU A 105 -2.51 23.34 1.50
CA LEU A 105 -3.36 24.05 0.54
C LEU A 105 -2.49 24.89 -0.39
#